data_AF-A0A4R5AC12-F1
#
_entry.id   AF-A0A4R5AC12-F1
#
_cell.length_a   1.000
_cell.length_b   1.000
_cell.length_c   1.000
_cell.angle_alpha   90.00
_cell.angle_beta   90.00
_cell.angle_gamma   90.00
#
_symmetry.space_group_name_H-M   'P 1'
#
loop_
_entity.id
_entity.type
_entity.pdbx_description
1 polymer ?
#
loop_
_entity_poly.entity_id
_entity_poly.type
_entity_poly.pdbx_seq_one_letter_code
_entity_poly.pdbx_strand_id
1 'polypeptide(L)'
;MAKPYMTRRALATARRQWSEVAWTVSAPELGFDAFARDERQFVELMVGDLQRMVVYAERGFQVPMPVPAAAWAAYEELVRLGYDRHVIK
;
A
#
# COMPACT_ATOMS: atom_id res chain seq x y z
N MET A 1 8.36 9.09 9.06
CA MET A 1 7.99 7.73 9.53
C MET A 1 6.58 7.42 9.02
N ALA A 2 6.37 6.31 8.33
CA ALA A 2 5.05 5.87 7.85
C ALA A 2 4.64 4.55 8.54
N LYS A 3 3.36 4.20 8.49
CA LYS A 3 2.93 2.86 8.93
C LYS A 3 3.57 1.81 8.01
N PRO A 4 3.99 0.62 8.50
CA PRO A 4 4.76 -0.33 7.70
C PRO A 4 4.14 -0.71 6.35
N TYR A 5 2.82 -0.90 6.30
CA TYR A 5 2.11 -1.20 5.05
C TYR A 5 2.08 -0.05 4.04
N MET A 6 2.31 1.20 4.48
CA MET A 6 2.33 2.40 3.62
C MET A 6 3.74 2.74 3.10
N THR A 7 4.78 2.04 3.57
CA THR A 7 6.18 2.43 3.34
C THR A 7 6.54 2.54 1.85
N ARG A 8 6.08 1.59 1.02
CA ARG A 8 6.32 1.63 -0.43
C ARG A 8 5.63 2.83 -1.09
N ARG A 9 4.40 3.13 -0.68
CA ARG A 9 3.65 4.27 -1.20
C ARG A 9 4.30 5.59 -0.82
N ALA A 10 4.73 5.73 0.43
CA ALA A 10 5.45 6.91 0.90
C ALA A 10 6.72 7.17 0.07
N LEU A 11 7.50 6.11 -0.23
CA LEU A 11 8.66 6.22 -1.11
C LEU A 11 8.28 6.64 -2.53
N ALA A 12 7.21 6.07 -3.09
CA ALA A 12 6.73 6.41 -4.42
C ALA A 12 6.28 7.87 -4.54
N THR A 13 5.57 8.38 -3.53
CA THR A 13 5.16 9.79 -3.46
C THR A 13 6.38 10.70 -3.27
N ALA A 14 7.32 10.35 -2.39
CA ALA A 14 8.51 11.17 -2.16
C ALA A 14 9.38 11.31 -3.43
N ARG A 15 9.58 10.21 -4.16
CA ARG A 15 10.29 10.21 -5.45
C ARG A 15 9.58 11.04 -6.53
N ARG A 16 8.26 11.15 -6.47
CA ARG A 16 7.48 11.99 -7.39
C ARG A 16 7.61 13.47 -7.06
N GLN A 17 7.54 13.81 -5.78
CA GLN A 17 7.52 15.20 -5.31
C GLN A 17 8.90 15.85 -5.34
N TRP A 18 9.96 15.10 -5.01
CA TRP A 18 11.34 15.58 -4.95
C TRP A 18 12.24 14.59 -5.68
N SER A 19 12.21 14.67 -7.02
CA SER A 19 12.96 13.77 -7.90
C SER A 19 14.49 13.91 -7.81
N GLU A 20 14.94 15.06 -7.34
CA GLU A 20 16.34 15.41 -7.14
C GLU A 20 16.95 14.80 -5.87
N VAL A 21 16.12 14.29 -4.95
CA VAL A 21 16.55 13.73 -3.67
C VAL A 21 16.62 12.20 -3.77
N ALA A 22 17.72 11.63 -3.27
CA ALA A 22 17.87 10.19 -3.12
C ALA A 22 17.13 9.70 -1.86
N TRP A 23 15.91 9.20 -2.04
CA TRP A 23 15.07 8.71 -0.94
C TRP A 23 15.37 7.25 -0.57
N THR A 24 15.49 7.00 0.73
CA THR A 24 15.48 5.66 1.33
C THR A 24 14.36 5.55 2.35
N VAL A 25 13.87 4.33 2.56
CA VAL A 25 12.87 4.02 3.58
C VAL A 25 13.22 2.71 4.24
N SER A 26 12.86 2.60 5.52
CA SER A 26 12.89 1.35 6.26
C SER A 26 11.57 1.18 7.01
N ALA A 27 11.22 -0.08 7.27
CA ALA A 27 10.12 -0.44 8.14
C ALA A 27 10.62 -1.54 9.09
N PRO A 28 10.13 -1.58 10.33
CA PRO A 28 10.42 -2.69 11.23
C PRO A 28 9.87 -3.99 10.65
N GLU A 29 10.56 -5.09 10.92
CA GLU A 29 10.10 -6.43 10.58
C GLU A 29 9.01 -6.84 11.59
N LEU A 30 7.75 -6.67 11.18
CA LEU A 30 6.59 -6.97 12.00
C LEU A 30 5.68 -7.95 11.28
N GLY A 31 5.26 -8.99 12.00
CA GLY A 31 4.22 -9.91 11.54
C GLY A 31 2.82 -9.31 11.68
N PHE A 32 1.82 -10.06 11.18
CA PHE A 32 0.41 -9.67 11.27
C PHE A 32 -0.06 -9.45 12.71
N ASP A 33 0.40 -10.29 13.65
CA ASP A 33 0.04 -10.25 15.08
C ASP A 33 0.36 -8.90 15.75
N ALA A 34 1.34 -8.17 15.23
CA ALA A 34 1.67 -6.83 15.73
C ALA A 34 0.54 -5.80 15.50
N PHE A 35 -0.43 -6.12 14.64
CA PHE A 35 -1.52 -5.24 14.23
C PHE A 35 -2.92 -5.81 14.53
N ALA A 36 -3.02 -7.01 15.08
CA ALA A 36 -4.25 -7.82 15.18
C ALA A 36 -5.30 -7.34 16.21
N ARG A 37 -5.24 -6.10 16.71
CA ARG A 37 -6.30 -5.59 17.61
C ARG A 37 -7.65 -5.46 16.91
N ASP A 38 -7.63 -5.15 15.62
CA ASP A 38 -8.79 -5.19 14.71
C ASP A 38 -8.31 -5.72 13.36
N GLU A 39 -8.32 -7.05 13.23
CA GLU A 39 -7.81 -7.77 12.06
C GLU A 39 -8.50 -7.34 10.77
N ARG A 40 -9.83 -7.21 10.80
CA ARG A 40 -10.61 -6.84 9.62
C ARG A 40 -10.24 -5.45 9.15
N GLN A 41 -10.24 -4.47 10.06
CA GLN A 41 -9.85 -3.09 9.70
C GLN A 41 -8.44 -3.05 9.13
N PHE A 42 -7.51 -3.82 9.71
CA PHE A 42 -6.14 -3.85 9.24
C PHE A 42 -6.03 -4.40 7.81
N VAL A 43 -6.75 -5.49 7.50
CA VAL A 43 -6.82 -6.06 6.15
C VAL A 43 -7.44 -5.05 5.18
N GLU A 44 -8.57 -4.43 5.53
CA GLU A 44 -9.22 -3.40 4.71
C GLU A 44 -8.29 -2.23 4.38
N LEU A 45 -7.45 -1.81 5.35
CA LEU A 45 -6.45 -0.75 5.15
C LEU A 45 -5.36 -1.17 4.17
N MET A 46 -4.84 -2.41 4.29
CA MET A 46 -3.83 -2.95 3.37
C MET A 46 -4.37 -3.11 1.95
N VAL A 47 -5.59 -3.62 1.80
CA VAL A 47 -6.28 -3.78 0.51
C VAL A 47 -6.41 -2.43 -0.19
N GLY A 48 -6.88 -1.40 0.52
CA GLY A 48 -6.96 -0.06 -0.04
C GLY A 48 -5.59 0.55 -0.37
N ASP A 49 -4.57 0.30 0.45
CA ASP A 49 -3.22 0.84 0.21
C ASP A 49 -2.57 0.21 -1.03
N LEU A 50 -2.76 -1.10 -1.24
CA LEU A 50 -2.27 -1.79 -2.43
C LEU A 50 -2.91 -1.25 -3.70
N GLN A 51 -4.24 -1.05 -3.74
CA GLN A 51 -4.90 -0.45 -4.90
C GLN A 51 -4.34 0.93 -5.22
N ARG A 52 -4.10 1.75 -4.18
CA ARG A 52 -3.53 3.10 -4.33
C ARG A 52 -2.10 3.07 -4.87
N MET A 53 -1.33 1.99 -4.72
CA MET A 53 -0.02 1.87 -5.38
C MET A 53 -0.13 1.97 -6.91
N VAL A 54 -1.21 1.45 -7.48
CA VAL A 54 -1.47 1.47 -8.93
C VAL A 54 -2.22 2.74 -9.32
N VAL A 55 -3.39 2.97 -8.72
CA VAL A 55 -4.30 4.06 -9.11
C VAL A 55 -3.65 5.44 -8.97
N TYR A 56 -2.85 5.67 -7.92
CA TYR A 56 -2.19 6.98 -7.76
C TYR A 56 -1.01 7.17 -8.71
N ALA A 57 -0.38 6.08 -9.16
CA ALA A 57 0.67 6.17 -10.16
C ALA A 57 0.07 6.55 -11.53
N GLU A 58 -1.04 5.92 -11.91
CA GLU A 58 -1.80 6.24 -13.13
C GLU A 58 -2.30 7.69 -13.14
N ARG A 59 -2.69 8.21 -11.96
CA ARG A 59 -3.12 9.61 -11.78
C ARG A 59 -1.95 10.60 -11.63
N GLY A 60 -0.70 10.14 -11.66
CA GLY A 60 0.49 10.99 -11.60
C GLY A 60 0.81 11.56 -10.20
N PHE A 61 0.17 11.07 -9.14
CA PHE A 61 0.42 11.50 -7.75
C PHE A 61 1.64 10.83 -7.12
N GLN A 62 2.13 9.73 -7.71
CA GLN A 62 3.34 9.03 -7.28
C GLN A 62 4.03 8.39 -8.48
N VAL A 63 5.29 7.97 -8.32
CA VAL A 63 5.96 7.18 -9.38
C VAL A 63 5.39 5.76 -9.42
N PRO A 64 5.34 5.11 -10.61
CA PRO A 64 4.97 3.69 -10.69
C PRO A 64 5.93 2.83 -9.89
N MET A 65 5.38 1.86 -9.16
CA MET A 65 6.16 0.79 -8.53
C MET A 65 5.53 -0.55 -8.89
N PRO A 66 6.33 -1.56 -9.26
CA PRO A 66 5.81 -2.87 -9.61
C PRO A 66 5.14 -3.51 -8.40
N VAL A 67 3.90 -3.95 -8.59
CA VAL A 67 3.17 -4.76 -7.62
C VAL A 67 3.34 -6.22 -8.01
N PRO A 68 3.84 -7.09 -7.11
CA PRO A 68 3.94 -8.52 -7.41
C PRO A 68 2.58 -9.13 -7.73
N ALA A 69 2.52 -9.99 -8.74
CA ALA A 69 1.26 -10.61 -9.20
C ALA A 69 0.51 -11.33 -8.06
N ALA A 70 1.23 -12.04 -7.18
CA ALA A 70 0.63 -12.71 -6.03
C ALA A 70 -0.03 -11.72 -5.03
N ALA A 71 0.57 -10.53 -4.84
CA ALA A 71 -0.02 -9.51 -3.98
C ALA A 71 -1.28 -8.90 -4.61
N TRP A 72 -1.27 -8.71 -5.93
CA TRP A 72 -2.45 -8.23 -6.66
C TRP A 72 -3.60 -9.24 -6.65
N ALA A 73 -3.31 -10.53 -6.88
CA ALA A 73 -4.30 -11.60 -6.79
C ALA A 73 -4.92 -11.70 -5.38
N ALA A 74 -4.10 -11.56 -4.32
CA ALA A 74 -4.60 -11.51 -2.95
C ALA A 74 -5.52 -10.30 -2.71
N TYR A 75 -5.20 -9.13 -3.29
CA TYR A 75 -6.07 -7.97 -3.24
C TYR A 75 -7.42 -8.24 -3.91
N GLU A 76 -7.43 -8.81 -5.12
CA GLU A 76 -8.68 -9.12 -5.84
C GLU A 76 -9.57 -10.08 -5.05
N GLU A 77 -8.99 -11.11 -4.45
CA GLU A 77 -9.72 -12.08 -3.62
C GLU A 77 -10.29 -11.43 -2.36
N LEU A 78 -9.51 -10.59 -1.66
CA LEU A 78 -9.97 -9.90 -0.46
C LEU A 78 -11.09 -8.88 -0.77
N VAL A 79 -11.02 -8.20 -1.92
CA VAL A 79 -12.12 -7.34 -2.40
C VAL A 79 -13.37 -8.17 -2.64
N ARG A 80 -13.24 -9.33 -3.30
CA ARG A 80 -14.36 -10.26 -3.55
C ARG A 80 -15.00 -10.76 -2.25
N LEU A 81 -14.20 -10.95 -1.19
CA LEU A 81 -14.66 -11.34 0.15
C LEU A 81 -15.24 -10.18 0.98
N GLY A 82 -15.25 -8.95 0.46
CA GLY A 82 -15.87 -7.79 1.11
C GLY A 82 -14.95 -6.99 2.05
N TYR A 83 -13.63 -7.10 1.89
CA TYR A 83 -12.65 -6.24 2.59
C TYR A 83 -12.38 -4.93 1.82
N ASP A 84 -13.38 -4.40 1.13
CA ASP A 84 -13.25 -3.30 0.15
C ASP A 84 -13.52 -1.90 0.74
N ARG A 85 -13.66 -1.77 2.06
CA ARG A 85 -14.03 -0.51 2.74
C ARG A 85 -13.20 0.71 2.32
N HIS A 86 -11.92 0.50 2.01
CA HIS A 86 -10.97 1.56 1.64
C HIS A 86 -10.55 1.51 0.16
N VAL A 87 -11.24 0.73 -0.65
CA VAL A 87 -11.05 0.62 -2.10
C VAL A 87 -11.77 1.78 -2.78
N ILE A 88 -11.07 2.42 -3.72
CA ILE A 88 -11.61 3.47 -4.57
C ILE A 88 -12.54 2.80 -5.59
N LYS A 89 -13.79 3.26 -5.63
CA LYS A 89 -14.83 2.86 -6.58
C LYS A 89 -14.84 3.78 -7.80
#